data_AF-A0A383AFC1-F1
#
_entry.id   AF-A0A383AFC1-F1
#
_cell.length_a   1.000
_cell.length_b   1.000
_cell.length_c   1.000
_cell.angle_alpha   90.00
_cell.angle_beta   90.00
_cell.angle_gamma   90.00
#
_symmetry.space_group_name_H-M   'P 1'
#
loop_
_entity.id
_entity.type
_entity.pdbx_description
1 polymer ?
#
loop_
_entity_poly.entity_id
_entity_poly.type
_entity_poly.pdbx_seq_one_letter_code
_entity_poly.pdbx_strand_id
1 'polypeptide(L)'
;PFSENTHFTMFISNIPSLITITVYSLKGNKIKLIKDEADKNFFSLYWDGKDEYGHKIANGAYFFHVKAETERGQIFEDIYKLAKIE
;
A
#
# COMPACT_ATOMS: atom_id res chain seq x y z
N PRO A 1 -10.09 5.30 6.63
CA PRO A 1 -11.16 4.59 5.89
C PRO A 1 -11.27 5.18 4.49
N PHE A 2 -11.76 4.44 3.51
CA PHE A 2 -11.95 4.92 2.14
C PHE A 2 -13.21 4.31 1.49
N SER A 3 -13.77 5.00 0.50
CA SER A 3 -14.95 4.54 -0.24
C SER A 3 -14.58 4.00 -1.63
N GLU A 4 -14.27 4.85 -2.60
CA GLU A 4 -13.95 4.40 -3.96
C GLU A 4 -12.44 4.27 -4.18
N ASN A 5 -11.66 5.22 -3.67
CA ASN A 5 -10.21 5.24 -3.84
C ASN A 5 -9.52 5.79 -2.59
N THR A 6 -8.22 5.62 -2.52
CA THR A 6 -7.39 6.13 -1.43
C THR A 6 -5.97 6.41 -1.93
N HIS A 7 -5.19 7.10 -1.10
CA HIS A 7 -3.75 7.19 -1.26
C HIS A 7 -3.06 6.54 -0.06
N PHE A 8 -1.98 5.80 -0.32
CA PHE A 8 -1.02 5.39 0.71
C PHE A 8 0.05 6.47 0.81
N THR A 9 -0.05 7.31 1.84
CA THR A 9 0.86 8.44 2.05
C THR A 9 1.78 8.15 3.23
N MET A 10 3.08 8.33 3.05
CA MET A 10 4.04 8.14 4.14
C MET A 10 5.34 8.91 3.95
N PHE A 11 6.03 9.07 5.07
CA PHE A 11 7.36 9.64 5.16
C PHE A 11 8.35 8.56 5.63
N ILE A 12 9.48 8.41 4.95
CA ILE A 12 10.55 7.49 5.29
C ILE A 12 11.86 8.27 5.36
N SER A 13 12.58 8.16 6.47
CA SER A 13 13.78 8.98 6.73
C SER A 13 14.83 8.89 5.63
N ASN A 14 15.05 7.70 5.07
CA ASN A 14 15.95 7.50 3.94
C ASN A 14 15.14 7.42 2.65
N ILE A 15 15.58 8.10 1.60
CA ILE A 15 14.92 8.07 0.29
C ILE A 15 14.98 6.63 -0.24
N PRO A 16 13.84 5.94 -0.37
CA PRO A 16 13.79 4.62 -0.97
C PRO A 16 13.86 4.73 -2.49
N SER A 17 14.38 3.71 -3.17
CA SER A 17 14.32 3.58 -4.64
C SER A 17 13.10 2.80 -5.09
N LEU A 18 12.61 1.86 -4.27
CA LEU A 18 11.45 1.03 -4.57
C LEU A 18 10.50 0.98 -3.38
N ILE A 19 9.23 1.28 -3.64
CA ILE A 19 8.12 1.07 -2.73
C ILE A 19 7.27 -0.08 -3.23
N THR A 20 6.90 -0.97 -2.32
CA THR A 20 5.93 -2.02 -2.55
C THR A 20 4.83 -1.94 -1.49
N ILE A 21 3.58 -1.77 -1.94
CA ILE A 21 2.39 -1.89 -1.09
C ILE A 21 1.71 -3.20 -1.43
N THR A 22 1.47 -4.03 -0.43
CA THR A 22 0.66 -5.24 -0.59
C THR A 22 -0.57 -5.17 0.30
N VAL A 23 -1.76 -5.16 -0.32
CA VAL A 23 -3.04 -5.15 0.38
C VAL A 23 -3.51 -6.58 0.61
N TYR A 24 -3.97 -6.87 1.82
CA TYR A 24 -4.46 -8.17 2.26
C TYR A 24 -5.85 -8.04 2.88
N SER A 25 -6.67 -9.07 2.69
CA SER A 25 -7.90 -9.25 3.49
C SER A 25 -7.58 -9.71 4.92
N LEU A 26 -8.55 -9.64 5.83
CA LEU A 26 -8.41 -10.19 7.20
C LEU A 26 -8.02 -11.68 7.24
N LYS A 27 -8.34 -12.44 6.18
CA LYS A 27 -7.99 -13.86 6.06
C LYS A 27 -6.54 -14.09 5.57
N GLY A 28 -5.79 -13.01 5.29
CA GLY A 28 -4.43 -13.08 4.76
C GLY A 28 -4.34 -13.23 3.24
N ASN A 29 -5.47 -13.26 2.51
CA ASN A 29 -5.42 -13.33 1.04
C ASN A 29 -4.89 -12.01 0.47
N LYS A 30 -3.91 -12.11 -0.44
CA LYS A 30 -3.41 -10.96 -1.21
C LYS A 30 -4.48 -10.44 -2.15
N ILE A 31 -4.83 -9.16 -2.01
CA ILE A 31 -5.84 -8.46 -2.79
C ILE A 31 -5.20 -7.64 -3.89
N LYS A 32 -4.10 -6.94 -3.57
CA LYS A 32 -3.41 -6.05 -4.50
C LYS A 32 -1.93 -5.95 -4.17
N LEU A 33 -1.10 -5.81 -5.19
CA LEU A 33 0.32 -5.47 -5.15
C LEU A 33 0.51 -4.22 -6.00
N ILE A 34 1.02 -3.16 -5.37
CA ILE A 34 1.36 -1.91 -6.03
C ILE A 34 2.86 -1.74 -5.85
N LYS A 35 3.56 -1.45 -6.94
CA LYS A 35 4.99 -1.11 -6.92
C LYS A 35 5.16 0.25 -7.54
N ASP A 36 6.02 1.06 -6.95
CA ASP A 36 6.39 2.35 -7.51
C ASP A 36 7.82 2.70 -7.13
N GLU A 37 8.44 3.52 -7.95
CA GLU A 37 9.75 4.10 -7.66
C GLU A 37 9.55 5.36 -6.82
N ALA A 38 10.49 5.63 -5.92
CA ALA A 38 10.48 6.85 -5.13
C ALA A 38 11.79 7.61 -5.36
N ASP A 39 11.68 8.92 -5.49
CA ASP A 39 12.80 9.85 -5.59
C ASP A 39 12.88 10.80 -4.37
N LYS A 40 11.91 10.66 -3.46
CA LYS A 40 11.72 11.50 -2.27
C LYS A 40 11.43 10.66 -1.04
N ASN A 41 11.73 11.25 0.10
CA ASN A 41 11.41 10.68 1.42
C ASN A 41 9.93 10.77 1.78
N PHE A 42 9.11 11.46 0.99
CA PHE A 42 7.67 11.52 1.11
C PHE A 42 7.03 11.06 -0.19
N PHE A 43 6.11 10.10 -0.11
CA PHE A 43 5.39 9.59 -1.27
C PHE A 43 3.91 9.37 -0.98
N SER A 44 3.13 9.34 -2.05
CA SER A 44 1.69 9.14 -2.03
C SER A 44 1.27 8.26 -3.21
N LEU A 45 0.91 7.01 -2.93
CA LEU A 45 0.53 6.03 -3.95
C LEU A 45 -0.98 5.92 -4.07
N TYR A 46 -1.50 6.19 -5.26
CA TYR A 46 -2.92 6.06 -5.55
C TYR A 46 -3.35 4.59 -5.64
N TRP A 47 -4.51 4.27 -5.09
CA TRP A 47 -5.21 3.01 -5.33
C TRP A 47 -6.70 3.24 -5.52
N ASP A 48 -7.27 2.61 -6.53
CA ASP A 48 -8.66 2.71 -6.95
C ASP A 48 -9.62 1.76 -6.20
N GLY A 49 -9.16 1.14 -5.12
CA GLY A 49 -9.99 0.25 -4.29
C GLY A 49 -10.33 -1.09 -4.94
N LYS A 50 -9.64 -1.48 -6.02
CA LYS A 50 -9.90 -2.73 -6.75
C LYS A 50 -8.82 -3.77 -6.51
N ASP A 51 -9.19 -5.03 -6.66
CA ASP A 51 -8.26 -6.16 -6.59
C ASP A 51 -7.35 -6.24 -7.84
N GLU A 52 -6.52 -7.28 -7.92
CA GLU A 52 -5.65 -7.52 -9.08
C GLU A 52 -6.39 -7.73 -10.41
N TYR A 53 -7.65 -8.15 -10.35
CA TYR A 53 -8.46 -8.44 -11.52
C TYR A 53 -9.36 -7.25 -11.91
N GLY A 54 -9.27 -6.13 -11.20
CA GLY A 54 -10.07 -4.93 -11.45
C GLY A 54 -11.49 -5.02 -10.89
N HIS A 55 -11.76 -5.94 -9.96
CA HIS A 55 -13.04 -5.99 -9.26
C HIS A 55 -13.02 -5.11 -8.01
N LYS A 56 -14.16 -4.47 -7.72
CA LYS A 56 -14.35 -3.76 -6.46
C LYS A 56 -14.25 -4.74 -5.29
N ILE A 57 -13.51 -4.36 -4.25
CA ILE A 57 -13.45 -5.12 -3.01
C ILE A 57 -14.68 -4.84 -2.14
N ALA A 58 -15.05 -5.80 -1.28
CA ALA A 58 -16.15 -5.63 -0.35
C ALA A 58 -15.85 -4.60 0.74
N ASN A 59 -16.91 -4.04 1.35
CA ASN A 59 -16.77 -3.26 2.57
C ASN A 59 -16.22 -4.13 3.70
N GLY A 60 -15.34 -3.57 4.52
CA GLY A 60 -14.72 -4.30 5.62
C GLY A 60 -13.32 -3.81 5.97
N ALA A 61 -12.69 -4.53 6.88
CA ALA A 61 -11.31 -4.28 7.28
C ALA A 61 -10.32 -5.06 6.40
N TYR A 62 -9.18 -4.43 6.17
CA TYR A 62 -8.06 -4.91 5.39
C TYR A 62 -6.77 -4.51 6.11
N PHE A 63 -5.66 -5.11 5.68
CA PHE A 63 -4.33 -4.67 6.04
C PHE A 63 -3.59 -4.28 4.78
N PHE A 64 -2.67 -3.32 4.88
CA PHE A 64 -1.65 -3.15 3.86
C PHE A 64 -0.27 -3.19 4.49
N HIS A 65 0.60 -3.94 3.85
CA HIS A 65 2.02 -4.02 4.16
C HIS A 65 2.76 -3.06 3.25
N VAL A 66 3.55 -2.17 3.83
CA VAL A 66 4.47 -1.33 3.09
C VAL A 66 5.86 -1.89 3.23
N LYS A 67 6.57 -2.04 2.11
CA LYS A 67 7.99 -2.32 2.06
C LYS A 67 8.67 -1.24 1.22
N ALA A 68 9.68 -0.60 1.77
CA ALA A 68 10.47 0.43 1.11
C ALA A 68 11.94 0.01 1.12
N GLU A 69 12.55 -0.04 -0.06
CA GLU A 69 13.92 -0.48 -0.25
C GLU A 69 14.73 0.69 -0.80
N THR A 70 15.90 0.94 -0.21
CA THR A 70 16.87 1.92 -0.71
C THR A 70 17.86 1.24 -1.66
N GLU A 71 18.56 2.02 -2.50
CA GLU A 71 19.63 1.47 -3.36
C GLU A 71 20.76 0.79 -2.58
N ARG A 72 20.95 1.17 -1.31
CA ARG A 72 21.96 0.59 -0.42
C ARG A 72 21.49 -0.69 0.28
N GLY A 73 20.31 -1.20 -0.07
CA GLY A 73 19.72 -2.41 0.50
C GLY A 73 19.12 -2.24 1.89
N GLN A 74 19.00 -1.01 2.41
CA GLN A 74 18.22 -0.77 3.63
C GLN A 74 16.74 -0.94 3.34
N ILE A 75 16.04 -1.65 4.24
CA ILE A 75 14.62 -1.96 4.11
C ILE A 75 13.89 -1.34 5.30
N PHE A 76 12.80 -0.63 5.02
CA PHE A 76 11.78 -0.25 5.98
C PHE A 76 10.51 -1.03 5.66
N GLU A 77 9.87 -1.60 6.69
CA GLU A 77 8.61 -2.33 6.52
C GLU A 77 7.68 -2.10 7.71
N ASP A 78 6.38 -2.00 7.42
CA ASP A 78 5.33 -1.85 8.43
C ASP A 78 3.97 -2.31 7.90
N ILE A 79 3.05 -2.65 8.81
CA ILE A 79 1.69 -3.11 8.49
C ILE A 79 0.66 -2.20 9.13
N TYR A 80 -0.25 -1.68 8.30
CA TYR A 80 -1.31 -0.78 8.73
C TYR A 80 -2.70 -1.36 8.47
N LYS A 81 -3.66 -0.93 9.28
CA LYS A 81 -5.09 -1.24 9.09
C LYS A 81 -5.71 -0.30 8.08
N LEU A 82 -6.58 -0.84 7.24
CA LEU A 82 -7.37 -0.11 6.26
C LEU A 82 -8.84 -0.52 6.40
N ALA A 83 -9.75 0.46 6.31
CA ALA A 83 -11.18 0.21 6.34
C ALA A 83 -11.81 0.69 5.03
N LYS A 84 -12.48 -0.19 4.31
CA LYS A 84 -13.33 0.12 3.14
C LYS A 84 -14.77 0.29 3.62
N ILE A 85 -15.35 1.46 3.35
CA ILE A 85 -16.73 1.80 3.72
C ILE A 85 -17.33 2.59 2.56
N GLU A 86 -18.46 2.10 2.03
CA GLU A 86 -19.30 2.75 1.00
C GLU A 86 -20.69 2.94 1.58
#